data_AF-A0A8B8EFL8-F1
#
_entry.id   AF-A0A8B8EFL8-F1
#
_cell.length_a   1.000
_cell.length_b   1.000
_cell.length_c   1.000
_cell.angle_alpha   90.00
_cell.angle_beta   90.00
_cell.angle_gamma   90.00
#
_symmetry.space_group_name_H-M   'P 1'
#
loop_
_entity.id
_entity.type
_entity.pdbx_description
1 polymer ?
#
loop_
_entity_poly.entity_id
_entity_poly.type
_entity_poly.pdbx_seq_one_letter_code
_entity_poly.pdbx_strand_id
1 'polypeptide(L)'
;MPVAIQVRSAGTYNVYAQLAINGNDQSLHYDPTNGYEVVLIRGQQDHVLTRGLVTQDGRGRRYNNTPNKPLDTVPVFRTFPFLCEDMVYVRLLDHSTVSYNNMTSYFGMSRINPTSSVSGVDYSCDPPGKK
;
A
#
# COMPACT_ATOMS: atom_id res chain seq x y z
N MET A 1 -1.75 -12.20 7.05
CA MET A 1 -2.95 -11.49 6.52
C MET A 1 -2.51 -10.10 6.12
N PRO A 2 -2.83 -9.60 4.92
CA PRO A 2 -2.56 -8.21 4.57
C PRO A 2 -3.32 -7.29 5.54
N VAL A 3 -2.67 -6.22 5.99
CA VAL A 3 -3.30 -5.21 6.84
C VAL A 3 -4.24 -4.40 5.97
N ALA A 4 -5.53 -4.42 6.31
CA ALA A 4 -6.54 -3.61 5.65
C ALA A 4 -7.05 -2.52 6.61
N ILE A 5 -7.22 -1.31 6.11
CA ILE A 5 -7.73 -0.16 6.86
C ILE A 5 -9.17 0.08 6.41
N GLN A 6 -10.11 0.01 7.36
CA GLN A 6 -11.50 0.38 7.13
C GLN A 6 -11.71 1.88 7.33
N VAL A 7 -12.35 2.53 6.36
CA VAL A 7 -12.73 3.94 6.47
C VAL A 7 -13.95 4.08 7.38
N ARG A 8 -13.74 4.77 8.51
CA ARG A 8 -14.76 5.01 9.55
C ARG A 8 -15.44 6.38 9.46
N SER A 9 -15.02 7.23 8.52
CA SER A 9 -15.66 8.51 8.24
C SER A 9 -15.39 8.88 6.78
N ALA A 10 -16.44 9.20 6.02
CA ALA A 10 -16.26 9.58 4.62
C ALA A 10 -15.42 10.86 4.50
N GLY A 11 -14.55 10.96 3.50
CA GLY A 11 -13.71 12.13 3.33
C GLY A 11 -12.53 11.94 2.39
N THR A 12 -11.67 12.96 2.35
CA THR A 12 -10.44 12.91 1.55
C THR A 12 -9.26 12.52 2.43
N TYR A 13 -8.53 11.48 2.01
CA TYR A 13 -7.41 10.93 2.74
C TYR A 13 -6.13 10.95 1.90
N ASN A 14 -5.03 11.26 2.55
CA ASN A 14 -3.71 10.88 2.09
C ASN A 14 -3.53 9.39 2.35
N VAL A 15 -3.18 8.65 1.32
CA VAL A 15 -2.80 7.25 1.38
C VAL A 15 -1.31 7.18 1.11
N TYR A 16 -0.59 6.59 2.06
CA TYR A 16 0.85 6.44 1.98
C TYR A 16 1.24 5.01 2.29
N ALA A 17 2.16 4.49 1.49
CA ALA A 17 2.77 3.21 1.75
C ALA A 17 4.22 3.25 1.33
N GLN A 18 5.03 2.43 1.97
CA GLN A 18 6.36 2.10 1.51
C GLN A 18 6.56 0.62 1.73
N LEU A 19 7.08 -0.03 0.70
CA LEU A 19 7.50 -1.40 0.80
C LEU A 19 9.00 -1.48 0.58
N ALA A 20 9.67 -2.13 1.51
CA ALA A 20 11.09 -2.38 1.46
C ALA A 20 11.33 -3.78 0.91
N ILE A 21 11.98 -3.84 -0.24
CA ILE A 21 12.12 -5.02 -1.09
C ILE A 21 13.58 -5.44 -1.09
N ASN A 22 13.86 -6.61 -0.51
CA ASN A 22 15.19 -7.20 -0.56
C ASN A 22 15.39 -7.92 -1.90
N GLY A 23 16.60 -7.80 -2.44
CA GLY A 23 17.05 -8.58 -3.59
C GLY A 23 16.88 -10.08 -3.36
N ASN A 24 16.48 -10.79 -4.42
CA ASN A 24 16.35 -12.24 -4.42
C ASN A 24 17.74 -12.91 -4.27
N ASP A 25 17.84 -14.00 -3.50
CA ASP A 25 19.08 -14.80 -3.43
C ASP A 25 19.34 -15.58 -4.74
N GLN A 26 18.29 -15.81 -5.54
CA GLN A 26 18.41 -16.53 -6.79
C GLN A 26 18.88 -15.60 -7.90
N SER A 27 20.01 -15.97 -8.51
CA SER A 27 20.52 -15.36 -9.74
C SER A 27 19.57 -15.62 -10.91
N LEU A 28 18.46 -14.88 -10.97
CA LEU A 28 17.56 -14.91 -12.12
C LEU A 28 18.26 -14.32 -13.35
N HIS A 29 17.93 -14.78 -14.55
CA HIS A 29 18.49 -14.23 -15.81
C HIS A 29 17.74 -12.97 -16.29
N TYR A 30 16.78 -12.50 -15.48
CA TYR A 30 15.88 -11.39 -15.76
C TYR A 30 15.68 -10.60 -14.46
N ASP A 31 15.52 -9.28 -14.58
CA ASP A 31 15.21 -8.42 -13.44
C ASP A 31 13.68 -8.29 -13.32
N PRO A 32 13.03 -9.02 -12.38
CA PRO A 32 11.58 -8.97 -12.24
C PRO A 32 11.13 -7.56 -11.84
N THR A 33 10.02 -7.11 -12.43
CA THR A 33 9.29 -5.95 -11.90
C THR A 33 8.60 -6.39 -10.62
N ASN A 34 9.11 -5.92 -9.50
CA ASN A 34 8.59 -6.18 -8.18
C ASN A 34 7.80 -4.98 -7.68
N GLY A 35 6.97 -5.20 -6.67
CA GLY A 35 6.20 -4.11 -6.09
C GLY A 35 4.89 -4.55 -5.48
N TYR A 36 4.00 -3.56 -5.38
CA TYR A 36 2.72 -3.72 -4.74
C TYR A 36 1.68 -2.77 -5.33
N GLU A 37 0.43 -3.13 -5.11
CA GLU A 37 -0.74 -2.34 -5.40
C GLU A 37 -1.37 -1.89 -4.08
N VAL A 38 -1.85 -0.65 -4.06
CA VAL A 38 -2.80 -0.20 -3.04
C VAL A 38 -4.19 -0.36 -3.65
N VAL A 39 -5.02 -1.18 -3.01
CA VAL A 39 -6.31 -1.61 -3.52
C VAL A 39 -7.42 -1.11 -2.60
N LEU A 40 -8.47 -0.57 -3.20
CA LEU A 40 -9.74 -0.22 -2.57
C LEU A 40 -10.74 -1.33 -2.82
N ILE A 41 -11.43 -1.80 -1.79
CA ILE A 41 -12.64 -2.59 -1.89
C ILE A 41 -13.82 -1.67 -1.61
N ARG A 42 -14.74 -1.56 -2.57
CA ARG A 42 -16.01 -0.86 -2.43
C ARG A 42 -17.13 -1.78 -2.87
N GLY A 43 -17.98 -2.19 -1.93
CA GLY A 43 -18.96 -3.24 -2.18
C GLY A 43 -18.28 -4.58 -2.51
N GLN A 44 -18.54 -5.14 -3.69
CA GLN A 44 -17.97 -6.41 -4.16
C GLN A 44 -16.84 -6.24 -5.18
N GLN A 45 -16.32 -5.02 -5.36
CA GLN A 45 -15.32 -4.72 -6.38
C GLN A 45 -14.00 -4.25 -5.79
N ASP A 46 -12.91 -4.79 -6.36
CA ASP A 46 -11.54 -4.37 -6.11
C ASP A 46 -11.11 -3.33 -7.15
N HIS A 47 -10.63 -2.18 -6.69
CA HIS A 47 -10.10 -1.10 -7.52
C HIS A 47 -8.65 -0.82 -7.15
N VAL A 48 -7.75 -0.89 -8.13
CA VAL A 48 -6.34 -0.49 -7.93
C VAL A 48 -6.27 1.04 -7.90
N LEU A 49 -5.90 1.61 -6.76
CA LEU A 49 -5.74 3.05 -6.60
C LEU A 49 -4.39 3.54 -7.13
N THR A 50 -3.32 2.83 -6.77
CA THR A 50 -1.95 3.15 -7.19
C THR A 50 -1.06 1.92 -7.11
N ARG A 51 0.09 1.98 -7.77
CA ARG A 51 1.12 0.95 -7.76
C ARG A 51 2.46 1.55 -7.35
N GLY A 52 3.22 0.82 -6.55
CA GLY A 52 4.64 1.08 -6.32
C GLY A 52 5.42 -0.02 -7.02
N LEU A 53 6.23 0.33 -8.02
CA LEU A 53 6.99 -0.63 -8.82
C LEU A 53 8.48 -0.33 -8.74
N VAL A 54 9.28 -1.38 -8.75
CA VAL A 54 10.74 -1.30 -8.88
C VAL A 54 11.24 -2.46 -9.71
N THR A 55 12.29 -2.21 -10.46
CA THR A 55 13.13 -3.24 -11.07
C THR A 55 14.45 -3.24 -10.32
N GLN A 56 14.84 -4.38 -9.75
CA GLN A 56 16.15 -4.49 -9.10
C GLN A 56 17.13 -4.98 -10.14
N ASP A 57 17.98 -4.07 -10.65
CA ASP A 57 19.04 -4.38 -11.61
C ASP A 57 20.07 -5.34 -10.98
N GLY A 58 20.63 -6.23 -11.80
CA GLY A 58 21.74 -7.09 -11.40
C GLY A 58 21.33 -8.44 -10.81
N ARG A 59 20.14 -8.96 -11.16
CA ARG A 59 19.70 -10.32 -10.80
C ARG A 59 19.50 -10.54 -9.29
N GLY A 60 19.27 -9.46 -8.53
CA GLY A 60 19.15 -9.50 -7.06
C GLY A 60 20.45 -9.87 -6.32
N ARG A 61 21.60 -9.93 -7.02
CA ARG A 61 22.86 -10.40 -6.42
C ARG A 61 23.32 -9.48 -5.30
N ARG A 62 23.92 -10.09 -4.27
CA ARG A 62 24.62 -9.35 -3.21
C ARG A 62 25.65 -8.41 -3.81
N TYR A 63 25.83 -7.24 -3.21
CA TYR A 63 26.94 -6.36 -3.59
C TYR A 63 28.26 -7.12 -3.43
N ASN A 64 29.18 -6.97 -4.39
CA ASN A 64 30.48 -7.64 -4.36
C ASN A 64 31.16 -7.45 -3.01
N ASN A 65 31.68 -8.54 -2.45
CA ASN A 65 32.39 -8.58 -1.16
C ASN A 65 31.55 -8.13 0.05
N THR A 66 30.21 -8.18 -0.02
CA THR A 66 29.36 -7.92 1.14
C THR A 66 28.37 -9.06 1.39
N PRO A 67 28.01 -9.33 2.66
CA PRO A 67 26.90 -10.22 2.97
C PRO A 67 25.53 -9.58 2.68
N ASN A 68 25.50 -8.27 2.40
CA ASN A 68 24.27 -7.49 2.28
C ASN A 68 23.63 -7.67 0.90
N LYS A 69 22.30 -7.80 0.91
CA LYS A 69 21.49 -7.81 -0.31
C LYS A 69 21.14 -6.38 -0.72
N PRO A 70 20.89 -6.13 -2.01
CA PRO A 70 20.22 -4.91 -2.43
C PRO A 70 18.91 -4.75 -1.67
N LEU A 71 18.60 -3.52 -1.27
CA LEU A 71 17.36 -3.15 -0.60
C LEU A 71 16.82 -1.91 -1.29
N ASP A 72 15.66 -2.04 -1.91
CA ASP A 72 14.96 -0.91 -2.49
C ASP A 72 13.73 -0.58 -1.67
N THR A 73 13.56 0.70 -1.35
CA THR A 73 12.33 1.21 -0.74
C THR A 73 11.47 1.84 -1.82
N VAL A 74 10.22 1.39 -1.90
CA VAL A 74 9.27 1.82 -2.94
C VAL A 74 8.13 2.59 -2.29
N PRO A 75 8.24 3.93 -2.17
CA PRO A 75 7.20 4.75 -1.57
C PRO A 75 6.09 5.08 -2.59
N VAL A 76 4.85 5.13 -2.11
CA VAL A 76 3.73 5.77 -2.79
C VAL A 76 3.06 6.74 -1.83
N PHE A 77 2.66 7.89 -2.36
CA PHE A 77 1.88 8.89 -1.65
C PHE A 77 0.88 9.50 -2.62
N ARG A 78 -0.41 9.37 -2.33
CA ARG A 78 -1.51 9.86 -3.17
C ARG A 78 -2.72 10.22 -2.32
N THR A 79 -3.55 11.12 -2.83
CA THR A 79 -4.77 11.58 -2.16
C THR A 79 -5.99 11.03 -2.87
N PHE A 80 -6.93 10.43 -2.13
CA PHE A 80 -8.17 9.86 -2.69
C PHE A 80 -9.38 10.19 -1.82
N PRO A 81 -10.57 10.34 -2.44
CA PRO A 81 -11.83 10.39 -1.71
C PRO A 81 -12.29 8.97 -1.35
N PHE A 82 -12.76 8.80 -0.10
CA PHE A 82 -13.30 7.55 0.41
C PHE A 82 -14.69 7.74 1.02
N LEU A 83 -15.49 6.68 0.95
CA LEU A 83 -16.81 6.55 1.55
C LEU A 83 -16.72 5.71 2.83
N CYS A 84 -17.80 5.71 3.60
CA CYS A 84 -17.95 4.79 4.72
C CYS A 84 -17.79 3.34 4.25
N GLU A 85 -17.16 2.51 5.08
CA GLU A 85 -16.96 1.07 4.86
C GLU A 85 -16.02 0.70 3.72
N ASP A 86 -15.51 1.67 2.94
CA ASP A 86 -14.39 1.44 2.02
C ASP A 86 -13.24 0.77 2.80
N MET A 87 -12.69 -0.30 2.22
CA MET A 87 -11.52 -1.00 2.78
C MET A 87 -10.33 -0.77 1.86
N VAL A 88 -9.22 -0.29 2.41
CA VAL A 88 -7.98 -0.10 1.65
C VAL A 88 -6.91 -1.04 2.17
N TYR A 89 -6.26 -1.77 1.27
CA TYR A 89 -5.21 -2.72 1.63
C TYR A 89 -4.07 -2.71 0.62
N VAL A 90 -2.95 -3.31 1.01
CA VAL A 90 -1.79 -3.51 0.13
C VAL A 90 -1.75 -4.95 -0.37
N ARG A 91 -1.64 -5.11 -1.69
CA ARG A 91 -1.48 -6.40 -2.38
C ARG A 91 -0.10 -6.47 -3.02
N LEU A 92 0.67 -7.51 -2.75
CA LEU A 92 1.97 -7.73 -3.38
C LEU A 92 1.76 -8.25 -4.81
N LEU A 93 2.61 -7.85 -5.75
CA LEU A 93 2.51 -8.30 -7.14
C LEU A 93 3.11 -9.69 -7.36
N ASP A 94 4.20 -10.01 -6.67
CA ASP A 94 4.81 -11.34 -6.64
C ASP A 94 5.11 -11.76 -5.19
N HIS A 95 4.63 -12.94 -4.82
CA HIS A 95 4.79 -13.54 -3.50
C HIS A 95 5.86 -14.65 -3.48
N SER A 96 6.37 -15.05 -4.64
CA SER A 96 7.15 -16.29 -4.79
C SER A 96 8.66 -16.10 -4.82
N THR A 97 9.15 -14.91 -5.23
CA THR A 97 10.59 -14.68 -5.46
C THR A 97 11.21 -13.54 -4.65
N VAL A 98 10.40 -12.79 -3.88
CA VAL A 98 10.82 -11.54 -3.25
C VAL A 98 10.65 -11.59 -1.74
N SER A 99 11.69 -11.17 -1.01
CA SER A 99 11.64 -11.03 0.45
C SER A 99 11.33 -9.59 0.85
N TYR A 100 10.25 -9.40 1.59
CA TYR A 100 9.79 -8.07 2.04
C TYR A 100 10.20 -7.82 3.48
N ASN A 101 10.79 -6.65 3.75
CA ASN A 101 11.24 -6.26 5.08
C ASN A 101 10.13 -5.51 5.83
N ASN A 102 9.52 -6.15 6.82
CA ASN A 102 8.40 -5.58 7.59
C ASN A 102 8.81 -4.46 8.57
N MET A 103 10.08 -4.33 8.96
CA MET A 103 10.53 -3.28 9.89
C MET A 103 10.64 -1.91 9.22
N THR A 104 10.79 -1.90 7.90
CA THR A 104 10.99 -0.69 7.07
C THR A 104 9.84 -0.45 6.10
N SER A 105 8.85 -1.34 6.12
CA SER A 105 7.62 -1.23 5.34
C SER A 105 6.49 -0.71 6.20
N TYR A 106 5.69 0.20 5.65
CA TYR A 106 4.54 0.76 6.32
C TYR A 106 3.41 1.02 5.33
N PHE A 107 2.20 1.05 5.85
CA PHE A 107 1.00 1.45 5.12
C PHE A 107 0.11 2.22 6.09
N GLY A 108 -0.41 3.35 5.64
CA GLY A 108 -1.26 4.19 6.46
C GLY A 108 -2.11 5.14 5.64
N MET A 109 -3.08 5.70 6.33
CA MET A 109 -4.00 6.67 5.78
C MET A 109 -4.19 7.80 6.79
N SER A 110 -4.07 9.05 6.35
CA SER A 110 -4.37 10.22 7.18
C SER A 110 -5.40 11.09 6.50
N ARG A 111 -6.44 11.48 7.24
CA ARG A 111 -7.48 12.37 6.72
C ARG A 111 -6.89 13.78 6.57
N ILE A 112 -7.04 14.38 5.39
CA ILE A 112 -6.50 15.73 5.11
C ILE A 112 -7.49 16.80 5.55
N ASN A 113 -8.76 16.55 5.29
CA ASN A 113 -9.90 17.27 5.81
C ASN A 113 -11.13 16.36 5.62
N PRO A 114 -12.14 16.44 6.50
CA PRO A 114 -13.47 15.99 6.10
C PRO A 114 -13.83 16.79 4.84
N THR A 115 -14.58 16.20 3.92
CA THR A 115 -15.17 16.97 2.81
C THR A 115 -16.27 17.88 3.39
N SER A 116 -15.91 18.79 4.30
CA SER A 116 -16.78 19.59 5.18
C SER A 116 -16.32 21.04 5.33
N SER A 117 -15.52 21.60 4.41
CA SER A 117 -15.57 23.06 4.25
C SER A 117 -16.92 23.54 3.69
N VAL A 118 -17.84 22.60 3.38
CA VAL A 118 -19.22 22.87 2.96
C VAL A 118 -20.17 21.97 3.76
N SER A 119 -20.94 22.58 4.68
CA SER A 119 -22.10 22.03 5.43
C SER A 119 -21.82 21.08 6.62
N GLY A 120 -22.36 21.47 7.78
CA GLY A 120 -22.24 20.79 9.08
C GLY A 120 -23.13 19.56 9.22
N VAL A 121 -22.90 18.55 8.38
CA VAL A 121 -23.51 17.23 8.50
C VAL A 121 -22.58 16.32 9.30
N ASP A 122 -23.15 15.40 10.09
CA ASP A 122 -22.38 14.42 10.84
C ASP A 122 -21.83 13.36 9.88
N TYR A 123 -20.50 13.19 9.82
CA TYR A 123 -19.81 12.32 8.87
C TYR A 123 -19.27 11.03 9.53
N SER A 124 -19.68 10.75 10.77
CA SER A 124 -19.41 9.49 11.44
C SER A 124 -20.14 8.37 10.71
N CYS A 125 -19.44 7.28 10.39
CA CYS A 125 -20.10 6.06 9.94
C CYS A 125 -20.68 5.34 11.16
N ASP A 126 -21.66 5.97 11.83
CA ASP A 126 -22.37 5.32 12.93
C ASP A 126 -23.15 4.11 12.39
N PRO A 127 -23.16 2.98 13.11
CA PRO A 127 -23.93 1.82 12.70
C PRO A 127 -25.43 2.16 12.63
N PRO A 128 -26.18 1.59 11.69
CA PRO A 128 -27.63 1.76 11.63
C PRO A 128 -28.28 1.09 12.85
N GLY A 129 -28.48 1.85 13.91
CA GLY A 129 -29.15 1.38 15.12
C GLY A 129 -28.70 2.07 16.39
N LYS A 130 -29.17 3.31 16.59
CA LYS A 130 -29.44 3.96 17.88
C LYS A 130 -30.03 5.36 17.63
N LYS A 131 -31.26 5.39 17.15
CA LYS A 131 -32.22 6.48 17.40
C LYS A 131 -33.53 5.83 17.80
#